data_AF-A0A9D6YUX4-F1
#
_entry.id   AF-A0A9D6YUX4-F1
#
_cell.length_a   1.000
_cell.length_b   1.000
_cell.length_c   1.000
_cell.angle_alpha   90.00
_cell.angle_beta   90.00
_cell.angle_gamma   90.00
#
_symmetry.space_group_name_H-M   'P 1'
#
loop_
_entity.id
_entity.type
_entity.pdbx_description
1 polymer ?
#
loop_
_entity_poly.entity_id
_entity_poly.type
_entity_poly.pdbx_seq_one_letter_code
_entity_poly.pdbx_strand_id
1 'polypeptide(L)'
;MKIIDRYIIKEVLPPFILSLFVFTFVLFMNQILKLTDLLINKGISLFVILELIAFILPSFLVLTIPVSTLTASILAFNRLSNDGEITAFKASGVSLYRMILPVSAYAFIAGLITV
;
A
#
# COMPACT_ATOMS: atom_id res chain seq x y z
N MET A 1 -5.92 5.76 -25.05
CA MET A 1 -5.76 6.62 -23.84
C MET A 1 -5.93 5.85 -22.54
N LYS A 2 -7.02 5.08 -22.34
CA LYS A 2 -7.18 4.15 -21.20
C LYS A 2 -6.04 3.12 -20.99
N ILE A 3 -5.23 2.89 -22.02
CA ILE A 3 -4.14 1.90 -22.00
C ILE A 3 -2.99 2.37 -21.10
N ILE A 4 -2.56 3.64 -21.20
CA ILE A 4 -1.47 4.18 -20.37
C ILE A 4 -1.92 4.23 -18.90
N ASP A 5 -3.14 4.69 -18.65
CA ASP A 5 -3.69 4.76 -17.29
C ASP A 5 -3.77 3.36 -16.66
N ARG A 6 -4.30 2.37 -17.40
CA ARG A 6 -4.36 0.97 -16.95
C ARG A 6 -2.97 0.38 -16.73
N TYR A 7 -2.01 0.74 -17.57
CA TYR A 7 -0.63 0.27 -17.45
C TYR A 7 0.03 0.82 -16.19
N ILE A 8 -0.04 2.13 -15.96
CA ILE A 8 0.51 2.77 -14.76
C ILE A 8 -0.13 2.19 -13.49
N ILE A 9 -1.45 1.99 -13.47
CA ILE A 9 -2.13 1.37 -12.32
C ILE A 9 -1.65 -0.07 -12.11
N LYS A 10 -1.46 -0.83 -13.18
CA LYS A 10 -0.94 -2.21 -13.11
C LYS A 10 0.50 -2.24 -12.59
N GLU A 11 1.28 -1.18 -12.78
CA GLU A 11 2.63 -1.05 -12.26
C GLU A 11 2.68 -0.61 -10.80
N VAL A 12 1.73 0.22 -10.36
CA VAL A 12 1.64 0.68 -8.96
C VAL A 12 1.05 -0.40 -8.04
N LEU A 13 0.14 -1.24 -8.55
CA LEU A 13 -0.61 -2.19 -7.73
C LEU A 13 0.26 -3.26 -7.04
N PRO A 14 1.22 -3.94 -7.70
CA PRO A 14 2.09 -4.91 -7.05
C PRO A 14 2.94 -4.33 -5.92
N PRO A 15 3.71 -3.22 -6.10
CA PRO A 15 4.49 -2.65 -5.02
C PRO A 15 3.61 -2.05 -3.91
N PHE A 16 2.37 -1.63 -4.21
CA PHE A 16 1.40 -1.25 -3.18
C PHE A 16 1.00 -2.41 -2.28
N ILE A 17 0.55 -3.52 -2.86
CA ILE A 17 0.13 -4.69 -2.06
C ILE A 17 1.31 -5.22 -1.23
N LEU A 18 2.50 -5.28 -1.83
CA LEU A 18 3.69 -5.74 -1.14
C LEU A 18 4.07 -4.82 0.02
N SER A 19 4.15 -3.50 -0.22
CA SER A 19 4.47 -2.54 0.84
C SER A 19 3.39 -2.50 1.93
N LEU A 20 2.10 -2.59 1.59
CA LEU A 20 1.00 -2.66 2.55
C LEU A 20 1.13 -3.87 3.45
N PHE A 21 1.40 -5.04 2.89
CA PHE A 21 1.61 -6.25 3.67
C PHE A 21 2.83 -6.13 4.59
N VAL A 22 3.96 -5.68 4.05
CA VAL A 22 5.20 -5.52 4.82
C VAL A 22 5.04 -4.53 5.96
N PHE A 23 4.53 -3.32 5.71
CA PHE A 23 4.36 -2.32 6.77
C PHE A 23 3.32 -2.74 7.82
N THR A 24 2.21 -3.35 7.38
CA THR A 24 1.19 -3.86 8.32
C THR A 24 1.77 -4.96 9.18
N PHE A 25 2.53 -5.90 8.61
CA PHE A 25 3.18 -6.96 9.35
C PHE A 25 4.20 -6.43 10.36
N VAL A 26 5.06 -5.48 9.94
CA VAL A 26 6.08 -4.87 10.81
C VAL A 26 5.44 -4.14 11.99
N LEU A 27 4.38 -3.36 11.77
CA LEU A 27 3.69 -2.68 12.87
C LEU A 27 2.94 -3.67 13.78
N PHE A 28 2.33 -4.70 13.18
CA PHE A 28 1.60 -5.73 13.91
C PHE A 28 2.49 -6.62 14.78
N MET A 29 3.77 -6.80 14.42
CA MET A 29 4.73 -7.58 15.23
C MET A 29 4.80 -7.13 16.69
N ASN A 30 4.72 -5.83 16.95
CA ASN A 30 4.70 -5.30 18.32
C ASN A 30 3.47 -5.73 19.12
N GLN A 31 2.36 -6.00 18.43
CA GLN A 31 1.10 -6.42 19.03
C GLN A 31 1.07 -7.91 19.32
N ILE A 32 1.77 -8.74 18.51
CA ILE A 32 1.86 -10.19 18.72
C ILE A 32 2.39 -10.52 20.12
N LEU A 33 3.42 -9.82 20.59
CA LEU A 33 3.97 -10.04 21.93
C LEU A 33 2.91 -9.80 23.03
N LYS A 34 2.18 -8.69 22.94
CA LYS A 34 1.09 -8.36 23.87
C LYS A 34 -0.06 -9.37 23.80
N LEU A 35 -0.43 -9.82 22.61
CA LEU A 35 -1.49 -10.81 22.42
C LEU A 35 -1.07 -12.18 22.98
N THR A 36 0.21 -12.54 22.84
CA THR A 36 0.77 -13.77 23.41
C THR A 36 0.75 -13.72 24.94
N ASP A 37 1.11 -12.59 25.54
CA ASP A 37 1.00 -12.41 27.00
C ASP A 37 -0.45 -12.55 27.49
N LEU A 38 -1.42 -12.04 26.73
CA LEU A 38 -2.85 -12.18 27.04
C LEU A 38 -3.33 -13.64 26.91
N LEU A 39 -2.84 -14.39 25.92
CA LEU A 39 -3.14 -15.82 25.76
C LEU A 39 -2.59 -16.63 26.94
N ILE A 40 -1.30 -16.47 27.25
CA ILE A 40 -0.58 -17.34 28.18
C ILE A 40 -0.85 -16.95 29.64
N ASN A 41 -0.76 -15.66 29.97
CA ASN A 41 -0.82 -15.21 31.37
C ASN A 41 -2.25 -14.94 31.86
N LYS A 42 -3.18 -14.61 30.95
CA LYS A 42 -4.58 -14.32 31.30
C LYS A 42 -5.57 -15.42 30.90
N GLY A 43 -5.10 -16.50 30.27
CA GLY A 43 -5.93 -17.65 29.90
C GLY A 43 -7.04 -17.32 28.90
N ILE A 44 -6.87 -16.28 28.09
CA ILE A 44 -7.88 -15.85 27.13
C ILE A 44 -7.93 -16.86 25.97
N SER A 45 -9.15 -17.26 25.58
CA SER A 45 -9.36 -18.18 24.45
C SER A 45 -8.78 -17.62 23.14
N LEU A 46 -8.18 -18.50 22.33
CA LEU A 46 -7.63 -18.16 21.01
C LEU A 46 -8.66 -17.49 20.11
N PHE A 47 -9.94 -17.84 20.23
CA PHE A 47 -11.03 -17.25 19.46
C PHE A 47 -11.18 -15.74 19.74
N VAL A 48 -11.12 -15.35 21.02
CA VAL A 48 -11.20 -13.94 21.44
C VAL A 48 -9.99 -13.16 20.94
N ILE A 49 -8.81 -13.80 20.85
CA ILE A 49 -7.61 -13.16 20.30
C ILE A 49 -7.75 -12.89 18.81
N LEU A 50 -8.28 -13.84 18.03
CA LEU A 50 -8.51 -13.63 16.60
C LEU A 50 -9.50 -12.48 16.36
N GLU A 51 -10.54 -12.37 17.19
CA GLU A 51 -11.48 -11.25 17.18
C GLU A 51 -10.78 -9.92 17.51
N LEU A 52 -9.90 -9.92 18.52
CA LEU A 52 -9.07 -8.78 18.89
C LEU A 52 -8.14 -8.34 17.75
N ILE A 53 -7.52 -9.29 17.05
CA ILE A 53 -6.68 -9.02 15.88
C ILE A 53 -7.51 -8.35 14.79
N ALA A 54 -8.71 -8.85 14.51
CA ALA A 54 -9.62 -8.27 13.53
C ALA A 54 -10.02 -6.83 13.89
N PHE A 55 -10.19 -6.51 15.17
CA PHE A 55 -10.48 -5.14 15.63
C PHE A 55 -9.27 -4.20 15.60
N ILE A 56 -8.06 -4.71 15.81
CA ILE A 56 -6.85 -3.88 15.83
C ILE A 56 -6.34 -3.62 14.40
N LEU A 57 -6.48 -4.57 13.48
CA LEU A 57 -5.98 -4.47 12.10
C LEU A 57 -6.39 -3.17 11.38
N PRO A 58 -7.66 -2.71 11.42
CA PRO A 58 -8.07 -1.45 10.80
C PRO A 58 -7.26 -0.24 11.27
N SER A 59 -6.91 -0.19 12.56
CA SER A 59 -6.11 0.89 13.14
C SER A 59 -4.71 0.99 12.54
N PHE A 60 -4.12 -0.14 12.12
CA PHE A 60 -2.84 -0.15 11.42
C PHE A 60 -2.98 0.29 9.97
N LEU A 61 -4.06 -0.11 9.29
CA LEU A 61 -4.34 0.28 7.91
C LEU A 61 -4.44 1.80 7.75
N VAL A 62 -4.91 2.52 8.78
CA VAL A 62 -4.94 3.99 8.81
C VAL A 62 -3.57 4.61 8.49
N LEU A 63 -2.49 3.99 8.97
CA LEU A 63 -1.12 4.46 8.77
C LEU A 63 -0.43 3.77 7.59
N THR A 64 -0.67 2.48 7.39
CA THR A 64 0.07 1.71 6.38
C THR A 64 -0.41 2.01 4.97
N ILE A 65 -1.70 2.28 4.74
CA ILE A 65 -2.21 2.64 3.41
C ILE A 65 -1.47 3.85 2.81
N PRO A 66 -1.40 5.04 3.46
CA PRO A 66 -0.74 6.20 2.86
C PRO A 66 0.76 5.99 2.65
N VAL A 67 1.45 5.32 3.58
CA VAL A 67 2.89 5.02 3.46
C VAL A 67 3.16 4.04 2.31
N SER A 68 2.30 3.03 2.14
CA SER A 68 2.36 2.08 1.04
C SER A 68 2.05 2.73 -0.31
N THR A 69 1.05 3.60 -0.37
CA THR A 69 0.73 4.35 -1.60
C THR A 69 1.91 5.20 -2.06
N LEU A 70 2.57 5.90 -1.13
CA LEU A 70 3.77 6.68 -1.44
C LEU A 70 4.90 5.78 -1.95
N THR A 71 5.20 4.71 -1.21
CA THR A 71 6.28 3.77 -1.53
C THR A 71 6.04 3.10 -2.89
N ALA A 72 4.82 2.65 -3.15
CA ALA A 72 4.43 2.03 -4.41
C ALA A 72 4.56 2.98 -5.60
N SER A 73 4.15 4.23 -5.42
CA SER A 73 4.28 5.26 -6.47
C SER A 73 5.75 5.49 -6.82
N ILE A 74 6.61 5.65 -5.81
CA ILE A 74 8.05 5.84 -6.02
C ILE A 74 8.66 4.64 -6.73
N LEU A 75 8.38 3.42 -6.28
CA LEU A 75 8.95 2.21 -6.88
C LEU A 75 8.49 2.00 -8.33
N ALA A 76 7.21 2.21 -8.62
CA ALA A 76 6.67 2.09 -9.96
C ALA A 76 7.30 3.10 -10.92
N PHE A 77 7.37 4.39 -10.54
CA PHE A 77 8.01 5.41 -11.36
C PHE A 77 9.53 5.21 -11.48
N ASN A 78 10.19 4.69 -10.45
CA ASN A 78 11.61 4.34 -10.52
C ASN A 78 11.85 3.24 -11.57
N ARG A 79 11.02 2.19 -11.58
CA ARG A 79 11.11 1.14 -12.61
C ARG A 79 10.90 1.69 -14.01
N LEU A 80 9.81 2.43 -14.24
CA LEU A 80 9.51 3.07 -15.53
C LEU A 80 10.63 4.02 -15.99
N SER A 81 11.33 4.65 -15.05
CA SER A 81 12.49 5.50 -15.34
C SER A 81 13.73 4.67 -15.72
N ASN A 82 14.02 3.60 -14.99
CA ASN A 82 15.18 2.73 -15.24
C ASN A 82 15.06 1.98 -16.57
N ASP A 83 13.84 1.56 -16.93
CA ASP A 83 13.56 0.90 -18.20
C ASP A 83 13.51 1.90 -19.38
N GLY A 84 13.68 3.20 -19.11
CA GLY A 84 13.63 4.26 -20.13
C GLY A 84 12.22 4.54 -20.68
N GLU A 85 11.18 3.90 -20.13
CA GLU A 85 9.80 4.06 -20.58
C GLU A 85 9.30 5.49 -20.41
N ILE A 86 9.66 6.18 -19.32
CA ILE A 86 9.32 7.60 -19.12
C ILE A 86 9.91 8.46 -20.26
N THR A 87 11.14 8.18 -20.67
CA THR A 87 11.80 8.89 -21.77
C THR A 87 11.11 8.61 -23.10
N ALA A 88 10.72 7.36 -23.35
CA ALA A 88 9.97 6.97 -24.55
C ALA A 88 8.58 7.64 -24.61
N PHE A 89 7.86 7.69 -23.50
CA PHE A 89 6.59 8.41 -23.40
C PHE A 89 6.74 9.90 -23.68
N LYS A 90 7.77 10.54 -23.12
CA LYS A 90 8.06 11.96 -23.39
C LYS A 90 8.43 12.21 -24.85
N ALA A 91 9.22 11.33 -25.47
CA ALA A 91 9.55 11.41 -26.90
C ALA A 91 8.32 11.24 -27.81
N SER A 92 7.32 10.49 -27.34
CA SER A 92 6.03 10.28 -28.02
C SER A 92 5.04 11.44 -27.81
N GLY A 93 5.44 12.53 -27.16
CA GLY A 93 4.61 13.70 -26.89
C GLY A 93 3.69 13.56 -25.66
N VAL A 94 3.84 12.52 -24.84
CA VAL A 94 3.07 12.36 -23.60
C VAL A 94 3.72 13.20 -22.49
N SER A 95 2.95 14.08 -21.85
CA SER A 95 3.43 14.88 -20.73
C SER A 95 3.58 14.06 -19.45
N LEU A 96 4.60 14.37 -18.65
CA LEU A 96 4.81 13.77 -17.32
C LEU A 96 3.61 14.00 -16.39
N TYR A 97 3.04 15.21 -16.41
CA TYR A 97 1.86 15.56 -15.61
C TYR A 97 0.67 14.64 -15.86
N ARG A 98 0.53 14.11 -17.08
CA ARG A 98 -0.54 13.17 -17.41
C ARG A 98 -0.33 11.79 -16.77
N MET A 99 0.91 11.34 -16.64
CA MET A 99 1.24 10.06 -15.98
C MET A 99 1.01 10.12 -14.47
N ILE A 100 1.10 11.30 -13.87
CA ILE A 100 0.84 11.53 -12.44
C ILE A 100 -0.66 11.43 -12.13
N LEU A 101 -1.53 11.90 -13.04
CA LEU A 101 -2.99 11.93 -12.85
C LEU A 101 -3.61 10.58 -12.39
N PRO A 102 -3.36 9.42 -13.03
CA PRO A 102 -3.92 8.14 -12.58
C PRO A 102 -3.40 7.71 -11.20
N VAL A 103 -2.15 8.06 -10.87
CA VAL A 103 -1.56 7.75 -9.55
C VAL A 103 -2.16 8.65 -8.47
N SER A 104 -2.38 9.92 -8.76
CA SER A 104 -3.07 10.84 -7.84
C SER A 104 -4.51 10.43 -7.59
N ALA A 105 -5.25 10.00 -8.62
CA ALA A 105 -6.61 9.47 -8.46
C ALA A 105 -6.63 8.21 -7.58
N TYR A 106 -5.68 7.30 -7.79
CA TYR A 106 -5.50 6.12 -6.95
C TYR A 106 -5.17 6.49 -5.49
N ALA A 107 -4.25 7.41 -5.28
CA ALA A 107 -3.88 7.89 -3.95
C ALA A 107 -5.04 8.57 -3.22
N PHE A 108 -5.87 9.32 -3.96
CA PHE A 108 -7.06 9.96 -3.40
C PHE A 108 -8.10 8.93 -2.94
N ILE A 109 -8.33 7.87 -3.73
CA ILE A 109 -9.23 6.77 -3.36
C ILE A 109 -8.69 6.02 -2.13
N ALA A 110 -7.39 5.71 -2.12
CA ALA A 110 -6.74 5.09 -0.97
C ALA A 110 -6.88 5.95 0.28
N GLY A 111 -6.68 7.27 0.17
CA GLY A 111 -6.90 8.23 1.25
C GLY A 111 -8.34 8.24 1.77
N LEU A 112 -9.34 8.26 0.88
CA LEU A 112 -10.76 8.23 1.24
C LEU A 112 -11.18 6.96 1.98
N ILE A 113 -10.59 5.81 1.66
CA ILE A 113 -10.85 4.54 2.37
C ILE A 113 -10.29 4.58 3.80
N THR A 114 -9.30 5.43 4.03
CA THR A 114 -8.52 5.49 5.26
C THR A 114 -9.08 6.50 6.28
N VAL A 115 -9.92 7.44 5.83
CA VAL A 115 -10.57 8.51 6.62
C VAL A 115 -11.95 8.06 7.10
#